data_AF-X1SQK5-F1
#
_entry.id   AF-X1SQK5-F1
#
_cell.length_a   1.000
_cell.length_b   1.000
_cell.length_c   1.000
_cell.angle_alpha   90.00
_cell.angle_beta   90.00
_cell.angle_gamma   90.00
#
_symmetry.space_group_name_H-M   'P 1'
#
loop_
_entity.id
_entity.type
_entity.pdbx_description
1 polymer ?
#
loop_
_entity_poly.entity_id
_entity_poly.type
_entity_poly.pdbx_seq_one_letter_code
_entity_poly.pdbx_strand_id
1 'polypeptide(L)'
;RLIEEALASYGVEAKVVQVNAGPTVTQFGVEPGWDRKMKEIKEKDRDGNVKVRLEEISKTRVKVDRITSLANDLALALAAPTIRIEAPVPGKSIVGVEVPNIVSSLVSLRGVIETSVFQKIEAKSKLSLALGKGAGGEAIAADLSRMPHLLIAGATGSG
;
A
#
# COMPACT_ATOMS: atom_id res chain seq x y z
N ARG A 1 6.18 -9.68 -6.28
CA ARG A 1 6.99 -10.87 -5.92
C ARG A 1 7.49 -10.78 -4.49
N LEU A 2 8.48 -9.96 -4.12
CA LEU A 2 8.95 -9.88 -2.72
C LEU A 2 7.85 -9.66 -1.67
N ILE A 3 6.90 -8.73 -1.91
CA ILE A 3 5.77 -8.49 -0.98
C ILE A 3 4.85 -9.72 -0.87
N GLU A 4 4.61 -10.41 -1.98
CA GLU A 4 3.74 -11.60 -2.03
C GLU A 4 4.41 -12.77 -1.31
N GLU A 5 5.71 -12.96 -1.53
CA GLU A 5 6.53 -13.97 -0.87
C GLU A 5 6.64 -13.70 0.64
N ALA A 6 6.84 -12.44 1.03
CA ALA A 6 6.88 -12.04 2.43
C ALA A 6 5.54 -12.33 3.12
N LEU A 7 4.41 -11.90 2.54
CA LEU A 7 3.08 -12.21 3.08
C LEU A 7 2.81 -13.72 3.14
N ALA A 8 3.21 -14.47 2.10
CA ALA A 8 3.06 -15.92 2.06
C ALA A 8 3.88 -16.61 3.17
N SER A 9 5.07 -16.11 3.50
CA SER A 9 5.88 -16.65 4.59
C SER A 9 5.22 -16.53 5.97
N TYR A 10 4.32 -15.55 6.14
CA TYR A 10 3.47 -15.37 7.33
C TYR A 10 2.07 -16.02 7.19
N GLY A 11 1.89 -16.86 6.17
CA GLY A 11 0.65 -17.59 5.92
C GLY A 11 -0.50 -16.69 5.44
N VAL A 12 -0.19 -15.56 4.82
CA VAL A 12 -1.16 -14.63 4.23
C VAL A 12 -1.10 -14.72 2.71
N GLU A 13 -2.13 -15.32 2.11
CA GLU A 13 -2.28 -15.33 0.64
C GLU A 13 -2.70 -13.93 0.18
N ALA A 14 -1.91 -13.30 -0.68
CA ALA A 14 -2.22 -12.01 -1.29
C ALA A 14 -1.49 -11.84 -2.63
N LYS A 15 -2.00 -10.94 -3.48
CA LYS A 15 -1.45 -10.68 -4.81
C LYS A 15 -1.24 -9.19 -5.03
N VAL A 16 -0.10 -8.80 -5.60
CA VAL A 16 0.12 -7.43 -6.03
C VAL A 16 -0.55 -7.22 -7.39
N VAL A 17 -1.52 -6.32 -7.44
CA VAL A 17 -2.33 -6.03 -8.65
C VAL A 17 -2.03 -4.66 -9.25
N GLN A 18 -1.46 -3.74 -8.48
CA GLN A 18 -1.10 -2.40 -8.93
C GLN A 18 0.25 -1.99 -8.35
N VAL A 19 1.06 -1.24 -9.12
CA VAL A 19 2.29 -0.62 -8.66
C VAL A 19 2.32 0.82 -9.16
N ASN A 20 2.42 1.77 -8.24
CA ASN A 20 2.58 3.20 -8.53
C ASN A 20 3.90 3.66 -7.91
N ALA A 21 4.91 3.88 -8.75
CA ALA A 21 6.21 4.37 -8.28
C ALA A 21 6.19 5.89 -8.18
N GLY A 22 6.44 6.41 -6.97
CA GLY A 22 6.60 7.83 -6.71
C GLY A 22 8.06 8.25 -6.56
N PRO A 23 8.31 9.53 -6.28
CA PRO A 23 9.65 10.06 -6.11
C PRO A 23 10.38 9.50 -4.88
N THR A 24 9.65 9.34 -3.76
CA THR A 24 10.22 8.94 -2.46
C THR A 24 9.77 7.56 -2.01
N VAL A 25 8.57 7.14 -2.42
CA VAL A 25 7.96 5.86 -2.05
C VAL A 25 7.36 5.20 -3.28
N THR A 26 7.22 3.88 -3.23
CA THR A 26 6.43 3.11 -4.19
C THR A 26 5.22 2.53 -3.50
N GLN A 27 4.03 2.79 -4.04
CA GLN A 27 2.77 2.25 -3.54
C GLN A 27 2.41 0.97 -4.30
N PHE A 28 2.26 -0.12 -3.56
CA PHE A 28 1.81 -1.42 -4.07
C PHE A 28 0.35 -1.65 -3.69
N GLY A 29 -0.50 -1.87 -4.68
CA GLY A 29 -1.87 -2.33 -4.47
C GLY A 29 -1.88 -3.84 -4.28
N VAL A 30 -2.21 -4.28 -3.08
CA VAL A 30 -2.26 -5.69 -2.68
C VAL A 30 -3.72 -6.12 -2.53
N GLU A 31 -4.12 -7.14 -3.28
CA GLU A 31 -5.41 -7.78 -3.15
C GLU A 31 -5.31 -8.97 -2.17
N PRO A 32 -6.09 -8.98 -1.07
CA PRO A 32 -6.12 -10.10 -0.14
C PRO A 32 -6.73 -11.34 -0.80
N GLY A 33 -6.04 -12.47 -0.70
CA GLY A 33 -6.47 -13.78 -1.17
C GLY A 33 -7.39 -14.50 -0.18
N TRP A 34 -7.20 -15.81 -0.04
CA TRP A 34 -8.10 -16.66 0.74
C TRP A 34 -7.36 -17.37 1.87
N ASP A 35 -7.97 -17.36 3.06
CA ASP A 35 -7.59 -18.23 4.16
C ASP A 35 -8.34 -19.55 4.01
N ARG A 36 -7.60 -20.65 3.81
CA ARG A 36 -8.15 -21.99 3.57
C ARG A 36 -7.84 -22.88 4.77
N LYS A 37 -8.87 -23.41 5.41
CA LYS A 37 -8.71 -24.41 6.48
C LYS A 37 -8.89 -25.81 5.91
N MET A 38 -7.85 -26.62 6.04
CA MET A 38 -7.86 -28.02 5.63
C MET A 38 -8.04 -28.93 6.85
N LYS A 39 -8.88 -29.97 6.72
CA LYS A 39 -8.94 -31.08 7.67
C LYS A 39 -8.26 -32.29 7.06
N GLU A 40 -7.50 -32.99 7.87
CA GLU A 40 -7.14 -34.37 7.56
C GLU A 40 -8.30 -35.30 7.94
N ILE A 41 -8.84 -35.99 6.95
CA ILE A 41 -9.81 -37.06 7.13
C ILE A 41 -9.09 -38.38 6.92
N LYS A 42 -9.11 -39.21 7.96
CA LYS A 42 -8.55 -40.56 7.94
C LYS A 42 -9.68 -41.51 7.58
N GLU A 43 -9.64 -42.03 6.36
CA GLU A 43 -10.57 -43.06 5.91
C GLU A 43 -9.85 -44.42 5.99
N LYS A 44 -10.51 -45.42 6.59
CA LYS A 44 -9.99 -46.79 6.60
C LYS A 44 -10.62 -47.55 5.45
N ASP A 45 -9.78 -48.06 4.56
CA ASP A 45 -10.21 -49.00 3.53
C ASP A 45 -10.60 -50.34 4.18
N ARG A 46 -11.32 -51.20 3.43
CA ARG A 46 -11.74 -52.53 3.90
C ARG A 46 -10.57 -53.44 4.32
N ASP A 47 -9.37 -53.17 3.82
CA ASP A 47 -8.12 -53.89 4.13
C ASP A 47 -7.36 -53.31 5.35
N GLY A 48 -7.95 -52.35 6.08
CA GLY A 48 -7.35 -51.77 7.29
C GLY A 48 -6.29 -50.68 7.05
N ASN A 49 -5.97 -50.38 5.78
CA ASN A 49 -5.08 -49.28 5.42
C ASN A 49 -5.75 -47.93 5.64
N VAL A 50 -5.03 -47.00 6.27
CA VAL A 50 -5.50 -45.63 6.51
C VAL A 50 -5.10 -44.74 5.33
N LYS A 51 -6.09 -44.26 4.57
CA LYS A 51 -5.89 -43.17 3.61
C LYS A 51 -6.15 -41.84 4.29
N VAL A 52 -5.17 -40.94 4.21
CA VAL A 52 -5.34 -39.55 4.66
C VAL A 52 -5.74 -38.72 3.45
N ARG A 53 -6.92 -38.10 3.51
CA ARG A 53 -7.38 -37.12 2.52
C ARG A 53 -7.46 -35.75 3.17
N LEU A 54 -6.94 -34.74 2.49
CA LEU A 54 -7.14 -33.33 2.88
C LEU A 54 -8.46 -32.85 2.27
N GLU A 55 -9.38 -32.40 3.13
CA GLU A 55 -10.64 -31.77 2.72
C GLU A 55 -10.63 -30.29 3.13
N GLU A 56 -10.99 -29.38 2.21
CA GLU A 56 -11.13 -27.95 2.50
C GLU A 56 -12.45 -27.70 3.25
N ILE A 57 -12.35 -27.35 4.53
CA ILE A 57 -13.52 -27.13 5.40
C ILE A 57 -14.12 -25.74 5.19
N SER A 58 -13.26 -24.74 4.98
CA SER A 58 -13.69 -23.35 4.88
C SER A 58 -12.74 -22.52 4.04
N LYS A 59 -13.33 -21.66 3.20
CA LYS A 59 -12.65 -20.63 2.43
C LYS A 59 -13.17 -19.28 2.85
N THR A 60 -12.34 -18.45 3.46
CA THR A 60 -12.71 -17.10 3.88
C THR A 60 -11.71 -16.11 3.32
N ARG A 61 -12.16 -14.90 2.95
CA ARG A 61 -11.23 -13.87 2.49
C ARG A 61 -10.27 -13.50 3.63
N VAL A 62 -8.99 -13.31 3.31
CA VAL A 62 -8.01 -12.81 4.28
C VAL A 62 -8.51 -11.50 4.87
N LYS A 63 -8.52 -11.40 6.20
CA LYS A 63 -8.89 -10.19 6.92
C LYS A 63 -7.84 -9.10 6.67
N VAL A 64 -8.31 -7.89 6.42
CA VAL A 64 -7.45 -6.72 6.22
C VAL A 64 -6.54 -6.48 7.42
N ASP A 65 -7.06 -6.65 8.64
CA ASP A 65 -6.30 -6.50 9.89
C ASP A 65 -5.08 -7.41 9.98
N ARG A 66 -5.14 -8.60 9.34
CA ARG A 66 -4.02 -9.54 9.32
C ARG A 66 -2.87 -9.04 8.45
N ILE A 67 -3.16 -8.22 7.43
CA ILE A 67 -2.14 -7.59 6.59
C ILE A 67 -1.59 -6.36 7.32
N THR A 68 -2.45 -5.52 7.90
CA THR A 68 -2.01 -4.31 8.61
C THR A 68 -1.17 -4.63 9.84
N SER A 69 -1.47 -5.73 10.55
CA SER A 69 -0.68 -6.17 11.71
C SER A 69 0.74 -6.61 11.35
N LEU A 70 0.99 -7.02 10.11
CA LEU A 70 2.30 -7.46 9.63
C LEU A 70 3.19 -6.31 9.14
N ALA A 71 2.81 -5.04 9.35
CA ALA A 71 3.57 -3.89 8.84
C ALA A 71 5.06 -3.92 9.20
N ASN A 72 5.39 -4.24 10.46
CA ASN A 72 6.77 -4.31 10.94
C ASN A 72 7.52 -5.52 10.35
N ASP A 73 6.84 -6.66 10.26
CA ASP A 73 7.42 -7.88 9.70
C ASP A 73 7.69 -7.75 8.20
N LEU A 74 6.79 -7.05 7.48
CA LEU A 74 7.00 -6.68 6.08
C LEU A 74 8.15 -5.68 5.93
N ALA A 75 8.26 -4.70 6.82
CA ALA A 75 9.38 -3.75 6.81
C ALA A 75 10.71 -4.49 6.94
N LEU A 76 10.77 -5.45 7.88
CA LEU A 76 11.93 -6.32 8.07
C LEU A 76 12.23 -7.16 6.82
N ALA A 77 11.22 -7.84 6.27
CA ALA A 77 11.37 -8.71 5.10
C ALA A 77 11.80 -7.96 3.83
N LEU A 78 11.35 -6.71 3.67
CA LEU A 78 11.70 -5.85 2.54
C LEU A 78 12.97 -5.01 2.78
N ALA A 79 13.62 -5.16 3.93
CA ALA A 79 14.74 -4.32 4.37
C ALA A 79 14.42 -2.80 4.29
N ALA A 80 13.17 -2.45 4.57
CA ALA A 80 12.68 -1.08 4.56
C ALA A 80 12.71 -0.49 5.98
N PRO A 81 13.03 0.81 6.16
CA PRO A 81 13.05 1.44 7.48
C PRO A 81 11.67 1.42 8.15
N THR A 82 10.65 1.77 7.37
CA THR A 82 9.24 1.76 7.77
C THR A 82 8.38 1.47 6.53
N ILE A 83 7.17 0.96 6.75
CA ILE A 83 6.16 0.77 5.72
C ILE A 83 4.87 1.44 6.20
N ARG A 84 4.18 2.15 5.30
CA ARG A 84 2.84 2.67 5.56
C ARG A 84 1.82 1.80 4.85
N ILE A 85 0.80 1.35 5.59
CA ILE A 85 -0.29 0.56 5.04
C ILE A 85 -1.58 1.39 5.07
N GLU A 86 -2.18 1.56 3.91
CA GLU A 86 -3.48 2.19 3.70
C GLU A 86 -4.50 1.09 3.42
N ALA A 87 -5.42 0.85 4.35
CA ALA A 87 -6.35 -0.27 4.22
C ALA A 87 -7.77 0.08 4.69
N PRO A 88 -8.80 -0.13 3.84
CA PRO A 88 -8.75 -0.30 2.38
C PRO A 88 -8.46 1.03 1.66
N VAL A 89 -7.92 0.97 0.43
CA VAL A 89 -7.77 2.17 -0.41
C VAL A 89 -9.16 2.69 -0.80
N PRO A 90 -9.49 3.97 -0.58
CA PRO A 90 -10.80 4.53 -0.92
C PRO A 90 -11.20 4.26 -2.38
N GLY A 91 -12.38 3.68 -2.57
CA GLY A 91 -12.91 3.34 -3.90
C GLY A 91 -12.28 2.12 -4.58
N LYS A 92 -11.38 1.38 -3.91
CA LYS A 92 -10.75 0.16 -4.44
C LYS A 92 -10.79 -0.99 -3.44
N SER A 93 -10.95 -2.22 -3.93
CA SER A 93 -10.93 -3.44 -3.11
C SER A 93 -9.51 -3.98 -2.87
N ILE A 94 -8.57 -3.10 -2.55
CA ILE A 94 -7.15 -3.41 -2.35
C ILE A 94 -6.61 -2.73 -1.09
N VAL A 95 -5.50 -3.27 -0.56
CA VAL A 95 -4.68 -2.67 0.49
C VAL A 95 -3.49 -1.98 -0.17
N GLY A 96 -3.29 -0.70 0.12
CA GLY A 96 -2.13 0.06 -0.34
C GLY A 96 -0.96 -0.15 0.62
N VAL A 97 0.17 -0.62 0.10
CA VAL A 97 1.42 -0.78 0.86
C VAL A 97 2.46 0.17 0.28
N GLU A 98 2.82 1.20 1.02
CA GLU A 98 3.82 2.20 0.64
C GLU A 98 5.18 1.80 1.21
N VAL A 99 6.14 1.56 0.33
CA VAL A 99 7.51 1.18 0.67
C VAL A 99 8.46 2.30 0.24
N PRO A 100 9.35 2.80 1.12
CA PRO A 100 10.38 3.77 0.74
C PRO A 100 11.24 3.27 -0.40
N ASN A 101 11.54 4.15 -1.35
CA ASN A 101 12.48 3.85 -2.42
C ASN A 101 13.91 3.83 -1.87
N ILE A 102 14.74 2.91 -2.39
CA ILE A 102 16.18 2.85 -2.06
C ILE A 102 16.88 4.15 -2.48
N VAL A 103 16.47 4.70 -3.64
CA VAL A 103 16.93 5.98 -4.16
C VAL A 103 15.72 6.90 -4.25
N SER A 104 15.65 7.91 -3.39
CA SER A 104 14.62 8.93 -3.46
C SER A 104 15.03 10.04 -4.43
N SER A 105 14.05 10.54 -5.17
CA SER A 105 14.23 11.67 -6.08
C SER A 105 13.83 12.97 -5.40
N LEU A 106 14.66 14.00 -5.55
CA LEU A 106 14.37 15.33 -5.02
C LEU A 106 13.16 15.94 -5.76
N VAL A 107 12.17 16.42 -5.00
CA VAL A 107 11.02 17.15 -5.53
C VAL A 107 11.35 18.64 -5.49
N SER A 108 11.70 19.22 -6.64
CA SER A 108 12.02 20.64 -6.73
C SER A 108 10.76 21.48 -6.83
N LEU A 109 10.76 22.64 -6.15
CA LEU A 109 9.66 23.62 -6.24
C LEU A 109 9.40 24.03 -7.70
N ARG A 110 10.47 24.30 -8.46
CA ARG A 110 10.40 24.63 -9.88
C ARG A 110 9.64 23.57 -10.67
N GLY A 111 9.95 22.29 -10.44
CA GLY A 111 9.29 21.19 -11.14
C GLY A 111 7.80 21.06 -10.86
N VAL A 112 7.30 21.66 -9.76
CA VAL A 112 5.86 21.71 -9.45
C VAL A 112 5.21 22.94 -10.09
N ILE A 113 5.86 24.12 -10.00
CA ILE A 113 5.35 25.39 -10.54
C ILE A 113 5.24 25.37 -12.06
N GLU A 114 6.18 24.71 -12.75
CA GLU A 114 6.15 24.59 -14.22
C GLU A 114 5.07 23.62 -14.71
N THR A 115 4.38 22.90 -13.83
CA THR A 115 3.31 21.99 -14.25
C THR A 115 2.03 22.71 -14.65
N SER A 116 1.30 22.13 -15.59
CA SER A 116 -0.01 22.65 -16.00
C SER A 116 -1.04 22.69 -14.86
N VAL A 117 -0.88 21.85 -13.83
CA VAL A 117 -1.75 21.85 -12.64
C VAL A 117 -1.61 23.17 -11.89
N PHE A 118 -0.37 23.59 -11.60
CA PHE A 118 -0.11 24.84 -10.90
C PHE A 118 -0.48 26.05 -11.77
N GLN A 119 -0.05 26.08 -13.03
CA GLN A 119 -0.29 27.19 -13.96
C GLN A 119 -1.80 27.48 -14.17
N LYS A 120 -2.64 26.43 -14.19
CA LYS A 120 -4.10 26.59 -14.28
C LYS A 120 -4.73 27.24 -13.05
N ILE A 121 -4.15 27.01 -11.86
CA ILE A 121 -4.62 27.61 -10.61
C ILE A 121 -4.13 29.06 -10.52
N GLU A 122 -2.85 29.29 -10.83
CA GLU A 122 -2.23 30.61 -10.86
C GLU A 122 -2.97 31.58 -11.80
N ALA A 123 -3.42 31.10 -12.97
CA ALA A 123 -4.21 31.90 -13.91
C ALA A 123 -5.57 32.37 -13.35
N LYS A 124 -6.09 31.74 -12.28
CA LYS A 124 -7.41 32.04 -11.69
C LYS A 124 -7.31 32.69 -10.31
N SER A 125 -6.25 32.42 -9.56
CA SER A 125 -6.06 32.85 -8.18
C SER A 125 -4.62 33.25 -7.93
N LYS A 126 -4.44 34.37 -7.22
CA LYS A 126 -3.12 34.85 -6.76
C LYS A 126 -2.62 34.10 -5.52
N LEU A 127 -3.43 33.22 -4.94
CA LEU A 127 -3.11 32.45 -3.74
C LEU A 127 -2.90 30.97 -4.07
N SER A 128 -2.20 30.69 -5.17
CA SER A 128 -1.81 29.34 -5.55
C SER A 128 -0.67 28.81 -4.66
N LEU A 129 -0.77 27.56 -4.23
CA LEU A 129 0.21 26.87 -3.40
C LEU A 129 0.74 25.65 -4.15
N ALA A 130 2.06 25.61 -4.38
CA ALA A 130 2.75 24.43 -4.87
C ALA A 130 3.07 23.52 -3.68
N LEU A 131 2.40 22.38 -3.56
CA LEU A 131 2.54 21.50 -2.39
C LEU A 131 3.64 20.44 -2.58
N GLY A 132 3.85 19.96 -3.81
CA GLY A 132 4.85 18.93 -4.07
C GLY A 132 4.40 17.93 -5.12
N LYS A 133 4.79 16.67 -4.92
CA LYS A 133 4.36 15.53 -5.72
C LYS A 133 3.72 14.48 -4.82
N GLY A 134 2.64 13.86 -5.31
CA GLY A 134 1.97 12.77 -4.61
C GLY A 134 2.77 11.46 -4.66
N ALA A 135 2.20 10.41 -4.05
CA ALA A 135 2.82 9.09 -3.98
C ALA A 135 3.00 8.41 -5.35
N GLY A 136 2.25 8.83 -6.38
CA GLY A 136 2.44 8.40 -7.77
C GLY A 136 3.31 9.36 -8.60
N GLY A 137 3.87 10.42 -7.99
CA GLY A 137 4.69 11.43 -8.67
C GLY A 137 3.93 12.53 -9.39
N GLU A 138 2.60 12.51 -9.36
CA GLU A 138 1.74 13.56 -9.87
C GLU A 138 1.98 14.87 -9.12
N ALA A 139 2.02 16.00 -9.84
CA ALA A 139 2.20 17.30 -9.21
C ALA A 139 0.92 17.73 -8.48
N ILE A 140 1.07 18.17 -7.23
CA ILE A 140 -0.02 18.61 -6.37
C ILE A 140 0.12 20.11 -6.10
N ALA A 141 -0.92 20.85 -6.46
CA ALA A 141 -1.06 22.27 -6.18
C ALA A 141 -2.48 22.56 -5.67
N ALA A 142 -2.63 23.60 -4.86
CA ALA A 142 -3.88 24.00 -4.24
C ALA A 142 -4.12 25.50 -4.38
N ASP A 143 -5.37 25.93 -4.19
CA ASP A 143 -5.76 27.34 -4.14
C ASP A 143 -6.19 27.67 -2.71
N LEU A 144 -5.41 28.50 -2.02
CA LEU A 144 -5.69 28.89 -0.64
C LEU A 144 -6.99 29.70 -0.53
N SER A 145 -7.46 30.34 -1.59
CA SER A 145 -8.76 31.05 -1.55
C SER A 145 -9.95 30.10 -1.32
N ARG A 146 -9.81 28.83 -1.71
CA ARG A 146 -10.81 27.76 -1.50
C ARG A 146 -10.64 27.06 -0.16
N MET A 147 -9.50 27.27 0.50
CA MET A 147 -9.13 26.75 1.82
C MET A 147 -8.70 27.96 2.66
N PRO A 148 -9.63 28.83 3.07
CA PRO A 148 -9.31 30.21 3.48
C PRO A 148 -8.29 30.30 4.63
N HIS A 149 -8.13 29.21 5.39
CA HIS A 149 -7.08 29.04 6.38
C HIS A 149 -6.44 27.65 6.23
N LEU A 150 -5.13 27.57 6.51
CA LEU A 150 -4.34 26.34 6.47
C LEU A 150 -3.57 26.18 7.79
N LEU A 151 -3.59 24.98 8.36
CA LEU A 151 -2.77 24.59 9.50
C LEU A 151 -1.59 23.74 9.01
N ILE A 152 -0.37 24.11 9.40
CA ILE A 152 0.85 23.32 9.14
C ILE A 152 1.46 22.95 10.49
N ALA A 153 1.72 21.66 10.71
CA ALA A 153 2.36 21.14 11.91
C ALA A 153 3.39 20.07 11.53
N GLY A 154 4.50 20.00 12.26
CA GLY A 154 5.59 19.06 12.02
C GLY A 154 6.59 19.02 13.18
N ALA A 155 7.30 17.91 13.32
CA ALA A 155 8.40 17.78 14.28
C ALA A 155 9.67 18.46 13.75
N THR A 156 10.70 18.62 14.58
CA THR A 156 11.98 19.17 14.13
C THR A 156 12.58 18.32 13.00
N GLY A 157 12.89 18.96 11.87
CA GLY A 157 13.47 18.30 10.70
C GLY A 157 12.48 17.51 9.82
N SER A 158 11.16 17.68 9.99
CA SER A 158 10.16 17.03 9.14
C SER A 158 9.81 17.79 7.85
N GLY A 159 10.32 19.01 7.69
CA GLY A 159 10.11 19.89 6.53
C GLY A 159 11.39 20.59 6.14
#